data_AF-A0A1B6EP89-F1
#
_entry.id   AF-A0A1B6EP89-F1
#
_cell.length_a   1.000
_cell.length_b   1.000
_cell.length_c   1.000
_cell.angle_alpha   90.00
_cell.angle_beta   90.00
_cell.angle_gamma   90.00
#
_symmetry.space_group_name_H-M   'P 1'
#
loop_
_entity.id
_entity.type
_entity.pdbx_description
1 polymer ?
#
loop_
_entity_poly.entity_id
_entity_poly.type
_entity_poly.pdbx_seq_one_letter_code
_entity_poly.pdbx_strand_id
1 'polypeptide(L)'
;MATVFKDKEEEVEYWRRKCEETDREAEEYRESCQMIEKELEMSLEQAEQQVRELRSKCNRLQFENENLREKVEHSQQEKVSQILELQEEVAQSRTREEHYRKYIRELEQKNDDLERAQRAMYVSLEEFETKLNASIERNVLLESELDEKESLKVMVQRLKDEARDLKQEIQVIQSSKMTSGSRKSSVASPLDSNKLPNSTVPSLTPSSVKSTNPSQIPNPSIRLTALGRASTMDIVGDLLRKVGLEKWLCAACDRIKCVCPNPRPNPFSFPRQ
;
A
#
# COMPACT_ATOMS: atom_id res chain seq x y z
N MET A 1 -113.70 36.49 43.15
CA MET A 1 -115.13 36.64 42.79
C MET A 1 -115.88 35.49 43.45
N ALA A 2 -116.83 35.77 44.35
CA ALA A 2 -117.63 34.73 44.99
C ALA A 2 -118.75 34.29 44.02
N THR A 3 -118.79 33.01 43.69
CA THR A 3 -119.83 32.40 42.86
C THR A 3 -121.14 32.32 43.66
N VAL A 4 -122.23 32.88 43.14
CA VAL A 4 -123.58 32.82 43.75
C VAL A 4 -124.37 31.74 43.01
N PHE A 5 -124.84 30.71 43.72
CA PHE A 5 -125.55 29.55 43.16
C PHE A 5 -127.07 29.69 43.35
N LYS A 6 -127.87 29.22 42.38
CA LYS A 6 -129.35 29.31 42.43
C LYS A 6 -129.99 28.19 43.25
N ASP A 7 -129.38 27.00 43.27
CA ASP A 7 -129.87 25.82 43.98
C ASP A 7 -128.70 24.93 44.45
N LYS A 8 -128.94 24.09 45.47
CA LYS A 8 -127.88 23.21 46.03
C LYS A 8 -127.30 22.22 44.99
N GLU A 9 -128.10 21.80 44.01
CA GLU A 9 -127.66 20.89 42.95
C GLU A 9 -126.66 21.56 41.98
N GLU A 10 -126.87 22.84 41.66
CA GLU A 10 -125.97 23.62 40.80
C GLU A 10 -124.62 23.88 41.47
N GLU A 11 -124.62 24.10 42.79
CA GLU A 11 -123.40 24.22 43.59
C GLU A 11 -122.61 22.90 43.61
N VAL A 12 -123.29 21.76 43.81
CA VAL A 12 -122.65 20.43 43.78
C VAL A 12 -122.06 20.11 42.41
N GLU A 13 -122.76 20.44 41.33
CA GLU A 13 -122.29 20.16 39.97
C GLU A 13 -121.14 21.08 39.53
N TYR A 14 -121.15 22.35 39.96
CA TYR A 14 -120.00 23.25 39.78
C TYR A 14 -118.75 22.75 40.50
N TRP A 15 -118.86 22.38 41.78
CA TRP A 15 -117.72 21.86 42.54
C TRP A 15 -117.24 20.51 42.00
N ARG A 16 -118.14 19.63 41.55
CA ARG A 16 -117.79 18.40 40.85
C ARG A 16 -116.99 18.68 39.58
N ARG A 17 -117.48 19.56 38.71
CA ARG A 17 -116.80 19.93 37.46
C ARG A 17 -115.45 20.59 37.73
N LYS A 18 -115.36 21.41 38.79
CA LYS A 18 -114.10 22.06 39.19
C LYS A 18 -113.09 21.05 39.72
N CYS A 19 -113.50 20.08 40.54
CA CYS A 19 -112.64 18.97 40.95
C CYS A 19 -112.14 18.17 39.73
N GLU A 20 -113.04 17.80 38.82
CA GLU A 20 -112.68 17.07 37.60
C GLU A 20 -111.72 17.85 36.68
N GLU A 21 -111.87 19.17 36.59
CA GLU A 21 -110.94 20.04 35.86
C GLU A 21 -109.56 20.09 36.52
N THR A 22 -109.50 20.28 37.84
CA THR A 22 -108.23 20.28 38.58
C THR A 22 -107.55 18.91 38.57
N ASP A 23 -108.32 17.82 38.60
CA ASP A 23 -107.79 16.47 38.50
C ASP A 23 -107.13 16.24 37.13
N ARG A 24 -107.78 16.70 36.05
CA ARG A 24 -107.25 16.63 34.68
C ARG A 24 -105.98 17.47 34.51
N GLU A 25 -105.97 18.71 35.01
CA GLU A 25 -104.77 19.57 35.01
C GLU A 25 -103.61 18.93 35.79
N ALA A 26 -103.90 18.28 36.92
CA ALA A 26 -102.90 17.56 37.70
C ALA A 26 -102.36 16.32 36.97
N GLU A 27 -103.21 15.62 36.20
CA GLU A 27 -102.82 14.52 35.33
C GLU A 27 -101.87 14.98 34.22
N GLU A 28 -102.24 16.03 33.48
CA GLU A 28 -101.41 16.62 32.42
C GLU A 28 -100.06 17.11 32.98
N TYR A 29 -100.05 17.71 34.16
CA TYR A 29 -98.82 18.11 34.84
C TYR A 29 -97.95 16.92 35.23
N ARG A 30 -98.54 15.83 35.72
CA ARG A 30 -97.81 14.57 36.03
C ARG A 30 -97.18 13.99 34.76
N GLU A 31 -97.93 13.92 33.67
CA GLU A 31 -97.43 13.41 32.38
C GLU A 31 -96.31 14.29 31.83
N SER A 32 -96.47 15.62 31.88
CA SER A 32 -95.43 16.57 31.46
C SER A 32 -94.15 16.43 32.29
N CYS A 33 -94.26 16.28 33.61
CA CYS A 33 -93.10 16.04 34.47
C CYS A 33 -92.40 14.74 34.08
N GLN A 34 -93.15 13.66 33.87
CA GLN A 34 -92.61 12.36 33.49
C GLN A 34 -91.90 12.40 32.13
N MET A 35 -92.42 13.16 31.17
CA MET A 35 -91.78 13.34 29.87
C MET A 35 -90.45 14.08 30.00
N ILE A 36 -90.40 15.16 30.78
CA ILE A 36 -89.17 15.91 31.04
C ILE A 36 -88.14 15.06 31.77
N GLU A 37 -88.55 14.28 32.76
CA GLU A 37 -87.67 13.34 33.47
C GLU A 37 -87.00 12.36 32.50
N LYS A 38 -87.77 11.75 31.60
CA LYS A 38 -87.23 10.84 30.57
C LYS A 38 -86.26 11.54 29.61
N GLU A 39 -86.55 12.77 29.21
CA GLU A 39 -85.66 13.55 28.35
C GLU A 39 -84.32 13.86 29.06
N LEU A 40 -84.38 14.21 30.35
CA LEU A 40 -83.20 14.44 31.18
C LEU A 40 -82.39 13.16 31.40
N GLU A 41 -83.05 12.03 31.67
CA GLU A 41 -82.43 10.71 31.81
C GLU A 41 -81.70 10.32 30.51
N MET A 42 -82.36 10.44 29.36
CA MET A 42 -81.73 10.18 28.05
C MET A 42 -80.53 11.09 27.79
N SER A 43 -80.65 12.39 28.09
CA SER A 43 -79.53 13.34 27.93
C SER A 43 -78.37 13.00 28.87
N LEU A 44 -78.66 12.57 30.10
CA LEU A 44 -77.67 12.16 31.08
C LEU A 44 -76.94 10.89 30.61
N GLU A 45 -77.68 9.88 30.15
CA GLU A 45 -77.10 8.63 29.61
C GLU A 45 -76.18 8.90 28.42
N GLN A 46 -76.59 9.77 27.50
CA GLN A 46 -75.76 10.17 26.36
C GLN A 46 -74.47 10.88 26.81
N ALA A 47 -74.57 11.80 27.76
CA ALA A 47 -73.42 12.50 28.31
C ALA A 47 -72.46 11.53 29.02
N GLU A 48 -72.99 10.61 29.83
CA GLU A 48 -72.19 9.58 30.49
C GLU A 48 -71.50 8.66 29.49
N GLN A 49 -72.19 8.27 28.42
CA GLN A 49 -71.62 7.45 27.35
C GLN A 49 -70.47 8.18 26.66
N GLN A 50 -70.64 9.45 26.32
CA GLN A 50 -69.56 10.27 25.75
C GLN A 50 -68.37 10.39 26.71
N VAL A 51 -68.61 10.57 28.02
CA VAL A 51 -67.54 10.61 29.03
C VAL A 51 -66.80 9.28 29.08
N ARG A 52 -67.50 8.14 29.04
CA ARG A 52 -66.88 6.81 29.01
C ARG A 52 -66.01 6.62 27.76
N GLU A 53 -66.51 7.01 26.59
CA GLU A 53 -65.77 6.93 25.32
C GLU A 53 -64.53 7.82 25.30
N LEU A 54 -64.66 9.08 25.73
CA LEU A 54 -63.54 10.02 25.83
C LEU A 54 -62.49 9.54 26.81
N ARG A 55 -62.89 8.97 27.96
CA ARG A 55 -61.95 8.35 28.92
C ARG A 55 -61.20 7.18 28.32
N SER A 56 -61.90 6.27 27.63
CA SER A 56 -61.26 5.15 26.93
C SER A 56 -60.27 5.62 25.87
N LYS A 57 -60.64 6.63 25.07
CA LYS A 57 -59.75 7.24 24.08
C LYS A 57 -58.54 7.93 24.73
N CYS A 58 -58.74 8.63 25.84
CA CYS A 58 -57.66 9.28 26.58
C CYS A 58 -56.65 8.24 27.10
N ASN A 59 -57.14 7.17 27.73
CA ASN A 59 -56.29 6.08 28.23
C ASN A 59 -55.51 5.40 27.10
N ARG A 60 -56.16 5.15 25.96
CA ARG A 60 -55.49 4.59 24.77
C ARG A 60 -54.40 5.50 24.24
N LEU A 61 -54.69 6.79 24.09
CA LEU A 61 -53.70 7.77 23.62
C LEU A 61 -52.54 7.95 24.61
N GLN A 62 -52.80 7.87 25.92
CA GLN A 62 -51.76 7.89 26.95
C GLN A 62 -50.82 6.68 26.80
N PHE A 63 -51.37 5.47 26.70
CA PHE A 63 -50.57 4.26 26.49
C PHE A 63 -49.77 4.30 25.18
N GLU A 64 -50.37 4.78 24.08
CA GLU A 64 -49.68 4.98 22.82
C GLU A 64 -48.54 5.98 22.95
N ASN A 65 -48.73 7.07 23.71
CA ASN A 65 -47.68 8.06 23.95
C ASN A 65 -46.52 7.49 24.77
N GLU A 66 -46.82 6.74 25.83
CA GLU A 66 -45.82 6.06 26.67
C GLU A 66 -45.00 5.05 25.85
N ASN A 67 -45.67 4.21 25.06
CA ASN A 67 -45.01 3.25 24.19
C ASN A 67 -44.13 3.93 23.12
N LEU A 68 -44.59 5.05 22.55
CA LEU A 68 -43.78 5.82 21.60
C LEU A 68 -42.56 6.45 22.28
N ARG A 69 -42.70 6.96 23.51
CA ARG A 69 -41.58 7.49 24.30
C ARG A 69 -40.55 6.41 24.60
N GLU A 70 -40.99 5.23 25.05
CA GLU A 70 -40.10 4.10 25.33
C GLU A 70 -39.34 3.66 24.07
N LYS A 71 -40.01 3.56 22.92
CA LYS A 71 -39.36 3.24 21.64
C LYS A 71 -38.33 4.28 21.22
N VAL A 72 -38.62 5.55 21.40
CA VAL A 72 -37.68 6.64 21.09
C VAL A 72 -36.47 6.57 22.03
N GLU A 73 -36.70 6.38 23.32
CA GLU A 73 -35.62 6.25 24.31
C GLU A 73 -34.73 5.05 24.01
N HIS A 74 -35.32 3.89 23.73
CA HIS A 74 -34.58 2.68 23.38
C HIS A 74 -33.75 2.88 22.11
N SER A 75 -34.36 3.42 21.04
CA SER A 75 -33.63 3.73 19.80
C SER A 75 -32.52 4.76 20.02
N GLN A 76 -32.72 5.71 20.93
CA GLN A 76 -31.70 6.69 21.28
C GLN A 76 -30.53 6.06 22.05
N GLN A 77 -30.81 5.16 22.99
CA GLN A 77 -29.78 4.40 23.71
C GLN A 77 -28.95 3.54 22.74
N GLU A 78 -29.59 2.82 21.82
CA GLU A 78 -28.90 2.03 20.78
C GLU A 78 -28.00 2.89 19.91
N LYS A 79 -28.51 4.03 19.43
CA LYS A 79 -27.73 4.98 18.62
C LYS A 79 -26.55 5.53 19.39
N VAL A 80 -26.72 5.87 20.68
CA VAL A 80 -25.63 6.34 21.53
C VAL A 80 -24.57 5.23 21.69
N SER A 81 -24.97 3.98 21.93
CA SER A 81 -24.03 2.85 22.00
C SER A 81 -23.23 2.70 20.70
N GLN A 82 -23.91 2.70 19.55
CA GLN A 82 -23.27 2.62 18.24
C GLN A 82 -22.31 3.79 17.98
N ILE A 83 -22.69 5.00 18.38
CA ILE A 83 -21.82 6.18 18.25
C ILE A 83 -20.56 6.01 19.11
N LEU A 84 -20.68 5.52 20.34
CA LEU A 84 -19.53 5.28 21.23
C LEU A 84 -18.59 4.20 20.66
N GLU A 85 -19.13 3.09 20.18
CA GLU A 85 -18.37 2.02 19.52
C GLU A 85 -17.59 2.56 18.31
N LEU A 86 -18.27 3.30 17.43
CA LEU A 86 -17.63 3.91 16.25
C LEU A 86 -16.57 4.95 16.65
N GLN A 87 -16.79 5.73 17.70
CA GLN A 87 -15.79 6.67 18.21
C GLN A 87 -14.55 5.94 18.74
N GLU A 88 -14.73 4.81 19.42
CA GLU A 88 -13.63 3.98 19.88
C GLU A 88 -12.84 3.38 18.71
N GLU A 89 -13.51 2.81 17.71
CA GLU A 89 -12.85 2.28 16.50
C GLU A 89 -12.05 3.35 15.76
N VAL A 90 -12.60 4.56 15.63
CA VAL A 90 -11.89 5.70 15.03
C VAL A 90 -10.66 6.07 15.85
N ALA A 91 -10.77 6.11 17.18
CA ALA A 91 -9.63 6.38 18.05
C ALA A 91 -8.54 5.30 17.91
N GLN A 92 -8.92 4.03 17.93
CA GLN A 92 -8.01 2.90 17.73
C GLN A 92 -7.38 2.89 16.33
N SER A 93 -8.10 3.32 15.29
CA SER A 93 -7.54 3.45 13.95
C SER A 93 -6.49 4.56 13.88
N ARG A 94 -6.74 5.70 14.54
CA ARG A 94 -5.78 6.81 14.60
C ARG A 94 -4.51 6.43 15.35
N THR A 95 -4.63 5.73 16.48
CA THR A 95 -3.44 5.25 17.22
C THR A 95 -2.62 4.28 16.36
N ARG A 96 -3.27 3.33 15.68
CA ARG A 96 -2.58 2.42 14.74
C ARG A 96 -1.88 3.19 13.61
N GLU A 97 -2.54 4.18 13.02
CA GLU A 97 -1.94 5.02 11.98
C GLU A 97 -0.71 5.78 12.49
N GLU A 98 -0.77 6.35 13.69
CA GLU A 98 0.37 7.01 14.33
C GLU A 98 1.52 6.04 14.61
N HIS A 99 1.22 4.83 15.08
CA HIS A 99 2.21 3.77 15.28
C HIS A 99 2.89 3.39 13.95
N TYR A 100 2.13 3.14 12.88
CA TYR A 100 2.70 2.82 11.59
C TYR A 100 3.53 3.97 11.01
N ARG A 101 3.08 5.23 11.16
CA ARG A 101 3.87 6.39 10.75
C ARG A 101 5.21 6.49 11.48
N LYS A 102 5.24 6.25 12.80
CA LYS A 102 6.49 6.19 13.57
C LYS A 102 7.37 5.04 13.10
N TYR A 103 6.79 3.85 12.94
CA TYR A 103 7.50 2.66 12.51
C TYR A 103 8.11 2.80 11.10
N ILE A 104 7.40 3.43 10.15
CA ILE A 104 7.93 3.72 8.81
C ILE A 104 9.17 4.61 8.90
N ARG A 105 9.13 5.69 9.70
CA ARG A 105 10.29 6.57 9.90
C ARG A 105 11.48 5.83 10.52
N GLU A 106 11.24 4.93 11.46
CA GLU A 106 12.29 4.10 12.05
C GLU A 106 12.91 3.14 11.02
N LEU A 107 12.10 2.58 10.12
CA LEU A 107 12.59 1.74 9.03
C LEU A 107 13.39 2.54 8.00
N GLU A 108 12.92 3.74 7.64
CA GLU A 108 13.64 4.66 6.76
C GLU A 108 15.01 5.03 7.35
N GLN A 109 15.06 5.39 8.65
CA GLN A 109 16.31 5.68 9.33
C GLN A 109 17.27 4.49 9.32
N LYS A 110 16.78 3.28 9.64
CA LYS A 110 17.60 2.07 9.61
C LYS A 110 18.11 1.76 8.21
N ASN A 111 17.30 2.02 7.18
CA ASN A 111 17.73 1.85 5.79
C ASN A 111 18.85 2.83 5.43
N ASP A 112 18.70 4.11 5.77
CA ASP A 112 19.75 5.13 5.56
C ASP A 112 21.06 4.76 6.26
N ASP A 113 20.98 4.24 7.49
CA ASP A 113 22.15 3.78 8.25
C ASP A 113 22.81 2.55 7.60
N LEU A 114 22.01 1.61 7.09
CA LEU A 114 22.51 0.45 6.33
C LEU A 114 23.19 0.87 5.03
N GLU A 115 22.60 1.80 4.26
CA GLU A 115 23.22 2.33 3.04
C GLU A 115 24.51 3.10 3.35
N ARG A 116 24.58 3.81 4.48
CA ARG A 116 25.80 4.49 4.92
C ARG A 116 26.88 3.46 5.27
N ALA A 117 26.53 2.41 6.02
CA ALA A 117 27.46 1.34 6.37
C ALA A 117 27.97 0.59 5.13
N GLN A 118 27.08 0.33 4.17
CA GLN A 118 27.44 -0.29 2.89
C GLN A 118 28.42 0.58 2.09
N ARG A 119 28.18 1.90 2.02
CA ARG A 119 29.10 2.84 1.36
C ARG A 119 30.48 2.86 2.05
N ALA A 120 30.52 2.91 3.37
CA ALA A 120 31.77 2.84 4.11
C ALA A 120 32.53 1.52 3.88
N MET A 121 31.80 0.40 3.81
CA MET A 121 32.38 -0.91 3.49
C MET A 121 33.01 -0.95 2.10
N TYR A 122 32.34 -0.42 1.07
CA TYR A 122 32.89 -0.37 -0.29
C TYR A 122 34.16 0.46 -0.36
N VAL A 123 34.18 1.64 0.27
CA VAL A 123 35.39 2.47 0.33
C VAL A 123 36.52 1.73 1.05
N SER A 124 36.24 1.06 2.17
CA SER A 124 37.24 0.25 2.85
C SER A 124 37.75 -0.91 1.99
N LEU A 125 36.89 -1.53 1.18
CA LEU A 125 37.29 -2.60 0.26
C LEU A 125 38.21 -2.08 -0.83
N GLU A 126 37.86 -0.94 -1.46
CA GLU A 126 38.70 -0.27 -2.45
C GLU A 126 40.09 0.11 -1.87
N GLU A 127 40.13 0.59 -0.62
CA GLU A 127 41.39 0.84 0.08
C GLU A 127 42.23 -0.44 0.31
N PHE A 128 41.58 -1.58 0.59
CA PHE A 128 42.28 -2.86 0.71
C PHE A 128 42.80 -3.34 -0.65
N GLU A 129 42.01 -3.22 -1.71
CA GLU A 129 42.39 -3.60 -3.07
C GLU A 129 43.59 -2.78 -3.57
N THR A 130 43.56 -1.46 -3.36
CA THR A 130 44.68 -0.57 -3.73
C THR A 130 45.96 -0.90 -2.97
N LYS A 131 45.87 -1.17 -1.64
CA LYS A 131 47.02 -1.61 -0.83
C LYS A 131 47.57 -2.96 -1.29
N LEU A 132 46.68 -3.90 -1.64
CA LEU A 132 47.07 -5.21 -2.13
C LEU A 132 47.78 -5.09 -3.49
N ASN A 133 47.22 -4.33 -4.42
CA ASN A 133 47.83 -4.08 -5.73
C ASN A 133 49.21 -3.44 -5.60
N ALA A 134 49.36 -2.40 -4.76
CA ALA A 134 50.67 -1.80 -4.49
C ALA A 134 51.68 -2.77 -3.85
N SER A 135 51.20 -3.76 -3.09
CA SER A 135 52.05 -4.81 -2.50
C SER A 135 52.45 -5.87 -3.54
N ILE A 136 51.55 -6.18 -4.48
CA ILE A 136 51.83 -7.03 -5.64
C ILE A 136 52.87 -6.36 -6.55
N GLU A 137 52.67 -5.08 -6.90
CA GLU A 137 53.61 -4.32 -7.73
C GLU A 137 55.02 -4.30 -7.12
N ARG A 138 55.13 -4.08 -5.80
CA ARG A 138 56.42 -4.17 -5.11
C ARG A 138 57.04 -5.57 -5.17
N ASN A 139 56.25 -6.63 -5.01
CA ASN A 139 56.78 -8.00 -5.13
C ASN A 139 57.30 -8.27 -6.54
N VAL A 140 56.56 -7.88 -7.58
CA VAL A 140 56.99 -8.04 -8.98
C VAL A 140 58.30 -7.29 -9.24
N LEU A 141 58.43 -6.06 -8.72
CA LEU A 141 59.69 -5.32 -8.83
C LEU A 141 60.84 -6.04 -8.14
N LEU A 142 60.64 -6.52 -6.90
CA LEU A 142 61.64 -7.27 -6.15
C LEU A 142 62.02 -8.60 -6.84
N GLU A 143 61.06 -9.30 -7.44
CA GLU A 143 61.31 -10.49 -8.26
C GLU A 143 62.21 -10.15 -9.45
N SER A 144 61.94 -9.05 -10.15
CA SER A 144 62.81 -8.62 -11.26
C SER A 144 64.23 -8.24 -10.81
N GLU A 145 64.38 -7.57 -9.66
CA GLU A 145 65.68 -7.24 -9.09
C GLU A 145 66.47 -8.50 -8.69
N LEU A 146 65.78 -9.54 -8.21
CA LEU A 146 66.38 -10.83 -7.91
C LEU A 146 66.82 -11.57 -9.18
N ASP A 147 66.02 -11.54 -10.24
CA ASP A 147 66.36 -12.12 -11.54
C ASP A 147 67.57 -11.40 -12.17
N GLU A 148 67.61 -10.06 -12.14
CA GLU A 148 68.75 -9.27 -12.60
C GLU A 148 70.01 -9.64 -11.82
N LYS A 149 69.91 -9.74 -10.49
CA LYS A 149 71.02 -10.17 -9.63
C LYS A 149 71.50 -11.58 -9.98
N GLU A 150 70.61 -12.51 -10.29
CA GLU A 150 70.98 -13.86 -10.72
C GLU A 150 71.67 -13.85 -12.10
N SER A 151 71.16 -13.09 -13.05
CA SER A 151 71.79 -12.92 -14.37
C SER A 151 73.22 -12.36 -14.28
N LEU A 152 73.44 -11.35 -13.42
CA LEU A 152 74.75 -10.76 -13.18
C LEU A 152 75.69 -11.76 -12.51
N LYS A 153 75.19 -12.58 -11.56
CA LYS A 153 76.00 -13.67 -10.97
C LYS A 153 76.48 -14.66 -12.03
N VAL A 154 75.60 -15.07 -12.95
CA VAL A 154 75.95 -15.96 -14.07
C VAL A 154 77.00 -15.31 -14.98
N MET A 155 76.83 -14.03 -15.32
CA MET A 155 77.80 -13.29 -16.15
C MET A 155 79.17 -13.16 -15.47
N VAL A 156 79.20 -12.81 -14.18
CA VAL A 156 80.44 -12.75 -13.39
C VAL A 156 81.11 -14.12 -13.34
N GLN A 157 80.34 -15.20 -13.20
CA GLN A 157 80.89 -16.54 -13.19
C GLN A 157 81.52 -16.90 -14.53
N ARG A 158 80.83 -16.59 -15.64
CA ARG A 158 81.36 -16.77 -16.99
C ARG A 158 82.64 -15.97 -17.24
N LEU A 159 82.67 -14.69 -16.88
CA LEU A 159 83.87 -13.84 -17.01
C LEU A 159 85.03 -14.36 -16.15
N LYS A 160 84.76 -14.91 -14.96
CA LYS A 160 85.79 -15.57 -14.14
C LYS A 160 86.36 -16.80 -14.83
N ASP A 161 85.52 -17.59 -15.48
CA ASP A 161 85.95 -18.78 -16.22
C ASP A 161 86.75 -18.38 -17.47
N GLU A 162 86.29 -17.40 -18.27
CA GLU A 162 87.05 -16.83 -19.39
C GLU A 162 88.41 -16.25 -18.94
N ALA A 163 88.47 -15.53 -17.79
CA ALA A 163 89.72 -15.03 -17.23
C ALA A 163 90.66 -16.15 -16.75
N ARG A 164 90.10 -17.27 -16.27
CA ARG A 164 90.89 -18.46 -15.92
C ARG A 164 91.44 -19.12 -17.18
N ASP A 165 90.63 -19.25 -18.23
CA ASP A 165 91.03 -19.86 -19.50
C ASP A 165 92.13 -19.04 -20.17
N LEU A 166 91.97 -17.72 -20.29
CA LEU A 166 93.01 -16.82 -20.82
C LEU A 166 94.30 -16.87 -20.00
N LYS A 167 94.21 -16.98 -18.67
CA LYS A 167 95.39 -17.14 -17.81
C LYS A 167 96.10 -18.46 -18.08
N GLN A 168 95.35 -19.55 -18.30
CA GLN A 168 95.91 -20.84 -18.71
C GLN A 168 96.56 -20.74 -20.09
N GLU A 169 95.92 -20.08 -21.07
CA GLU A 169 96.50 -19.84 -22.40
C GLU A 169 97.82 -19.06 -22.33
N ILE A 170 97.88 -17.99 -21.53
CA ILE A 170 99.13 -17.23 -21.30
C ILE A 170 100.20 -18.14 -20.70
N GLN A 171 99.85 -18.99 -19.73
CA GLN A 171 100.80 -19.92 -19.11
C GLN A 171 101.32 -20.97 -20.10
N VAL A 172 100.46 -21.49 -20.99
CA VAL A 172 100.83 -22.39 -22.09
C VAL A 172 101.74 -21.68 -23.11
N ILE A 173 101.45 -20.42 -23.47
CA ILE A 173 102.29 -19.62 -24.37
C ILE A 173 103.66 -19.35 -23.73
N GLN A 174 103.71 -19.02 -22.44
CA GLN A 174 104.97 -18.81 -21.73
C GLN A 174 105.79 -20.11 -21.63
N SER A 175 105.16 -21.24 -21.34
CA SER A 175 105.85 -22.54 -21.28
C SER A 175 106.29 -23.05 -22.66
N SER A 176 105.53 -22.80 -23.73
CA SER A 176 105.92 -23.14 -25.12
C SER A 176 107.05 -22.25 -25.67
N LYS A 177 107.13 -20.98 -25.25
CA LYS A 177 108.30 -20.10 -25.50
C LYS A 177 109.57 -20.58 -24.79
N MET A 178 109.45 -21.34 -23.70
CA MET A 178 110.60 -21.89 -22.96
C MET A 178 111.08 -23.25 -23.50
N THR A 179 110.33 -23.93 -24.37
CA THR A 179 110.65 -25.29 -24.86
C THR A 179 110.95 -25.39 -26.36
N SER A 180 110.97 -24.29 -27.12
CA SER A 180 111.24 -24.32 -28.57
C SER A 180 112.19 -23.20 -29.04
N GLY A 181 113.47 -23.35 -28.70
CA GLY A 181 114.57 -22.63 -29.35
C GLY A 181 115.13 -23.39 -30.56
N SER A 182 114.51 -23.32 -31.74
CA SER A 182 115.24 -23.39 -33.03
C SER A 182 114.39 -23.23 -34.30
N ARG A 183 114.72 -22.15 -35.04
CA ARG A 183 114.86 -22.02 -36.51
C ARG A 183 113.63 -21.87 -37.45
N LYS A 184 113.53 -20.62 -37.93
CA LYS A 184 113.55 -20.13 -39.34
C LYS A 184 112.39 -20.43 -40.34
N SER A 185 111.76 -19.30 -40.74
CA SER A 185 111.59 -18.74 -42.11
C SER A 185 110.43 -19.09 -43.05
N SER A 186 110.07 -18.04 -43.83
CA SER A 186 109.28 -17.92 -45.10
C SER A 186 107.75 -17.97 -44.98
N VAL A 187 106.99 -16.89 -45.23
CA VAL A 187 106.67 -16.12 -46.47
C VAL A 187 105.48 -16.71 -47.27
N ALA A 188 104.56 -15.80 -47.63
CA ALA A 188 103.53 -15.81 -48.68
C ALA A 188 102.08 -16.22 -48.32
N SER A 189 101.19 -15.21 -48.45
CA SER A 189 99.74 -15.24 -48.79
C SER A 189 99.54 -15.67 -50.28
N PRO A 190 98.33 -15.74 -50.92
CA PRO A 190 96.95 -15.33 -50.57
C PRO A 190 95.79 -16.30 -51.04
N LEU A 191 94.53 -15.83 -50.99
CA LEU A 191 93.29 -16.25 -51.72
C LEU A 191 92.47 -17.41 -51.12
N ASP A 192 91.14 -17.57 -51.29
CA ASP A 192 89.94 -16.74 -51.55
C ASP A 192 88.74 -17.75 -51.59
N SER A 193 87.48 -17.26 -51.48
CA SER A 193 86.19 -17.94 -51.78
C SER A 193 85.68 -18.99 -50.77
N ASN A 194 84.40 -19.10 -50.38
CA ASN A 194 83.07 -18.82 -50.95
C ASN A 194 82.05 -18.75 -49.78
N LYS A 195 81.12 -17.79 -49.66
CA LYS A 195 79.77 -17.67 -50.30
C LYS A 195 78.59 -18.07 -49.37
N LEU A 196 77.78 -17.03 -49.08
CA LEU A 196 76.44 -16.85 -48.46
C LEU A 196 75.33 -17.82 -48.96
N PRO A 197 74.09 -17.90 -48.36
CA PRO A 197 73.22 -16.78 -47.87
C PRO A 197 72.42 -17.08 -46.56
N ASN A 198 71.54 -16.27 -45.95
CA ASN A 198 70.52 -15.35 -46.48
C ASN A 198 69.82 -14.53 -45.35
N SER A 199 69.23 -13.38 -45.75
CA SER A 199 68.07 -12.61 -45.21
C SER A 199 67.98 -12.29 -43.70
N THR A 200 68.05 -11.05 -43.19
CA THR A 200 67.42 -9.74 -43.54
C THR A 200 65.93 -9.62 -43.16
N VAL A 201 65.69 -8.74 -42.17
CA VAL A 201 64.54 -7.83 -41.88
C VAL A 201 63.20 -8.37 -41.33
N PRO A 202 62.32 -7.54 -40.69
CA PRO A 202 62.50 -6.19 -40.09
C PRO A 202 61.78 -5.92 -38.75
N SER A 203 62.09 -4.74 -38.18
CA SER A 203 61.29 -3.92 -37.25
C SER A 203 60.02 -3.34 -37.92
N LEU A 204 58.96 -3.03 -37.15
CA LEU A 204 58.21 -1.74 -37.14
C LEU A 204 56.80 -1.84 -36.48
N THR A 205 56.65 -1.03 -35.43
CA THR A 205 55.53 -0.11 -35.08
C THR A 205 54.17 -0.57 -34.49
N PRO A 206 53.56 0.30 -33.64
CA PRO A 206 52.28 0.11 -32.97
C PRO A 206 51.10 0.61 -33.82
N SER A 207 49.88 0.20 -33.48
CA SER A 207 48.67 0.87 -33.97
C SER A 207 47.53 0.82 -32.95
N SER A 208 46.99 2.00 -32.71
CA SER A 208 45.72 2.30 -32.04
C SER A 208 44.68 2.54 -33.13
N VAL A 209 43.46 1.99 -33.00
CA VAL A 209 42.20 2.66 -33.39
C VAL A 209 40.96 1.99 -32.78
N LYS A 210 39.95 2.84 -32.60
CA LYS A 210 38.68 2.77 -31.87
C LYS A 210 37.64 1.73 -32.35
N SER A 211 36.81 1.33 -31.37
CA SER A 211 35.34 1.16 -31.36
C SER A 211 34.59 0.57 -32.57
N THR A 212 33.85 -0.53 -32.37
CA THR A 212 32.37 -0.59 -32.41
C THR A 212 31.84 -1.98 -31.97
N ASN A 213 30.83 -1.96 -31.10
CA ASN A 213 29.99 -3.07 -30.56
C ASN A 213 29.00 -3.65 -31.63
N PRO A 214 28.02 -4.55 -31.33
CA PRO A 214 27.85 -5.56 -30.24
C PRO A 214 27.27 -6.92 -30.73
N SER A 215 27.20 -7.95 -29.86
CA SER A 215 26.13 -9.00 -29.71
C SER A 215 26.65 -10.15 -28.81
N GLN A 216 25.95 -10.85 -27.91
CA GLN A 216 24.62 -10.81 -27.29
C GLN A 216 24.62 -11.81 -26.08
N ILE A 217 24.34 -11.30 -24.85
CA ILE A 217 23.34 -11.77 -23.85
C ILE A 217 23.51 -13.16 -23.14
N PRO A 218 23.04 -13.39 -21.87
CA PRO A 218 22.43 -12.50 -20.84
C PRO A 218 23.04 -12.58 -19.42
N ASN A 219 23.01 -11.44 -18.72
CA ASN A 219 22.78 -11.35 -17.27
C ASN A 219 21.37 -10.72 -17.05
N PRO A 220 20.64 -11.03 -15.97
CA PRO A 220 19.25 -10.62 -15.80
C PRO A 220 19.21 -9.20 -15.23
N SER A 221 18.90 -8.24 -16.09
CA SER A 221 18.52 -6.89 -15.67
C SER A 221 17.22 -6.55 -16.35
N ILE A 222 16.20 -6.42 -15.52
CA ILE A 222 14.84 -5.97 -15.82
C ILE A 222 14.93 -4.69 -16.64
N ARG A 223 14.65 -4.79 -17.96
CA ARG A 223 14.34 -3.64 -18.80
C ARG A 223 12.82 -3.49 -18.85
N LEU A 224 12.33 -2.59 -18.03
CA LEU A 224 11.09 -1.85 -18.26
C LEU A 224 11.23 -1.09 -19.59
N THR A 225 10.59 -1.54 -20.66
CA THR A 225 10.18 -0.68 -21.79
C THR A 225 9.23 -1.43 -22.73
N ALA A 226 7.96 -1.49 -22.33
CA ALA A 226 6.81 -1.54 -23.24
C ALA A 226 5.55 -1.17 -22.45
N LEU A 227 5.49 0.05 -21.92
CA LEU A 227 4.24 0.65 -21.45
C LEU A 227 3.99 1.93 -22.23
N GLY A 228 3.85 1.76 -23.54
CA GLY A 228 3.23 2.79 -24.36
C GLY A 228 1.75 2.86 -24.03
N ARG A 229 1.35 3.88 -23.26
CA ARG A 229 -0.04 4.31 -23.04
C ARG A 229 -0.97 3.32 -22.31
N ALA A 230 -0.49 2.64 -21.26
CA ALA A 230 -1.45 2.15 -20.28
C ALA A 230 -1.90 3.34 -19.43
N SER A 231 -3.18 3.69 -19.50
CA SER A 231 -3.78 4.66 -18.59
C SER A 231 -3.54 4.19 -17.16
N THR A 232 -3.38 5.09 -16.20
CA THR A 232 -3.27 4.72 -14.78
C THR A 232 -4.43 3.79 -14.36
N MET A 233 -5.58 3.92 -15.00
CA MET A 233 -6.74 3.03 -14.85
C MET A 233 -6.51 1.60 -15.36
N ASP A 234 -5.75 1.39 -16.43
CA ASP A 234 -5.47 0.06 -16.97
C ASP A 234 -4.52 -0.73 -16.06
N ILE A 235 -3.54 -0.04 -15.47
CA ILE A 235 -2.61 -0.62 -14.49
C ILE A 235 -3.36 -1.00 -13.21
N VAL A 236 -4.27 -0.12 -12.74
CA VAL A 236 -5.13 -0.40 -11.58
C VAL A 236 -6.10 -1.55 -11.90
N GLY A 237 -6.66 -1.60 -13.11
CA GLY A 237 -7.54 -2.66 -13.57
C GLY A 237 -6.84 -4.03 -13.63
N ASP A 238 -5.61 -4.09 -14.14
CA ASP A 238 -4.82 -5.32 -14.15
C ASP A 238 -4.39 -5.75 -12.75
N LEU A 239 -4.10 -4.80 -11.85
CA LEU A 239 -3.82 -5.11 -10.45
C LEU A 239 -5.05 -5.74 -9.79
N LEU A 240 -6.24 -5.12 -9.94
CA LEU A 240 -7.50 -5.62 -9.38
C LEU A 240 -7.87 -7.01 -9.91
N ARG A 241 -7.59 -7.30 -11.19
CA ARG A 241 -7.77 -8.62 -11.81
C ARG A 241 -6.80 -9.65 -11.22
N LYS A 242 -5.53 -9.26 -11.00
CA LYS A 242 -4.48 -10.15 -10.48
C LYS A 242 -4.64 -10.52 -9.01
N VAL A 243 -5.30 -9.66 -8.20
CA VAL A 243 -5.69 -9.98 -6.80
C VAL A 243 -7.11 -10.53 -6.66
N GLY A 244 -7.82 -10.82 -7.76
CA GLY A 244 -9.17 -11.42 -7.71
C GLY A 244 -10.23 -10.52 -7.08
N LEU A 245 -10.00 -9.20 -7.04
CA LEU A 245 -10.89 -8.20 -6.45
C LEU A 245 -11.98 -7.71 -7.41
N GLU A 246 -12.01 -8.22 -8.64
CA GLU A 246 -13.03 -7.94 -9.66
C GLU A 246 -14.46 -8.25 -9.19
N LYS A 247 -14.64 -9.11 -8.17
CA LYS A 247 -15.94 -9.38 -7.52
C LYS A 247 -16.41 -8.29 -6.55
N TRP A 248 -15.55 -7.32 -6.22
CA TRP A 248 -15.82 -6.28 -5.21
C TRP A 248 -16.13 -4.91 -5.80
N LEU A 249 -15.84 -4.69 -7.08
CA LEU A 249 -16.21 -3.47 -7.80
C LEU A 249 -17.62 -3.60 -8.39
N CYS A 250 -18.44 -2.59 -8.17
CA CYS A 250 -19.74 -2.51 -8.80
C CYS A 250 -19.60 -2.16 -10.29
N ALA A 251 -20.05 -3.05 -11.18
CA ALA A 251 -19.99 -2.85 -12.64
C ALA A 251 -20.74 -1.61 -13.17
N ALA A 252 -21.58 -0.97 -12.34
CA ALA A 252 -22.32 0.24 -12.70
C ALA A 252 -21.58 1.54 -12.32
N CYS A 253 -20.65 1.52 -11.37
CA CYS A 253 -20.05 2.75 -10.82
C CYS A 253 -18.60 2.62 -10.32
N ASP A 254 -17.94 1.48 -10.55
CA ASP A 254 -16.55 1.16 -10.20
C ASP A 254 -16.15 1.44 -8.74
N ARG A 255 -17.12 1.44 -7.81
CA ARG A 255 -16.89 1.56 -6.37
C ARG A 255 -16.92 0.23 -5.64
N ILE A 256 -16.07 0.09 -4.64
CA ILE A 256 -15.95 -1.08 -3.78
C ILE A 256 -17.14 -1.12 -2.79
N LYS A 257 -17.85 -2.25 -2.70
CA LYS A 257 -19.03 -2.46 -1.82
C LYS A 257 -20.22 -1.52 -2.08
N CYS A 258 -20.60 -1.25 -3.35
CA CYS A 258 -21.86 -0.55 -3.65
C CYS A 258 -23.09 -1.46 -3.48
N VAL A 259 -24.19 -0.92 -2.96
CA VAL A 259 -25.55 -1.50 -3.02
C VAL A 259 -26.39 -0.70 -4.02
N CYS A 260 -26.02 -0.79 -5.30
CA CYS A 260 -26.63 -0.01 -6.36
C CYS A 260 -27.94 -0.71 -6.84
N PRO A 261 -29.12 -0.07 -6.76
CA PRO A 261 -30.41 -0.77 -6.88
C PRO A 261 -30.86 -1.18 -8.29
N ASN A 262 -30.11 -0.90 -9.36
CA ASN A 262 -30.44 -1.39 -10.71
C ASN A 262 -29.26 -1.23 -11.69
N PRO A 263 -28.75 -2.30 -12.34
CA PRO A 263 -27.75 -2.18 -13.38
C PRO A 263 -28.43 -1.75 -14.69
N ARG A 264 -28.33 -0.48 -15.08
CA ARG A 264 -28.64 -0.10 -16.46
C ARG A 264 -27.53 -0.65 -17.37
N PRO A 265 -27.85 -1.28 -18.51
CA PRO A 265 -26.85 -1.67 -19.49
C PRO A 265 -26.09 -0.43 -19.96
N ASN A 266 -24.77 -0.54 -20.00
CA ASN A 266 -23.86 0.50 -20.47
C ASN A 266 -24.24 0.90 -21.91
N PRO A 267 -24.53 2.18 -22.23
CA PRO A 267 -24.91 2.60 -23.58
C PRO A 267 -23.82 2.39 -24.64
N PHE A 268 -22.62 2.00 -24.22
CA PHE A 268 -21.43 1.89 -25.08
C PHE A 268 -20.95 0.46 -25.34
N SER A 269 -21.73 -0.57 -24.99
CA SER A 269 -21.38 -1.94 -25.36
C SER A 269 -21.69 -2.22 -26.84
N PHE A 270 -20.69 -1.99 -27.71
CA PHE A 270 -20.71 -2.50 -29.08
C PHE A 270 -20.52 -4.03 -29.08
N PRO A 271 -21.24 -4.78 -29.95
CA PRO A 271 -21.03 -6.21 -30.10
C PRO A 271 -19.65 -6.44 -30.76
N ARG A 272 -18.79 -7.23 -30.11
CA ARG A 272 -17.59 -7.77 -30.75
C ARG A 272 -18.01 -8.85 -31.76
N GLN A 273 -17.62 -8.67 -33.03
CA GLN A 273 -17.41 -9.77 -33.96
C GLN A 273 -16.16 -10.56 -33.55
#